data_AF-A0A748SAW2-F1
#
_entry.id   AF-A0A748SAW2-F1
#
_cell.length_a   1.000
_cell.length_b   1.000
_cell.length_c   1.000
_cell.angle_alpha   90.00
_cell.angle_beta   90.00
_cell.angle_gamma   90.00
#
_symmetry.space_group_name_H-M   'P 1'
#
loop_
_entity.id
_entity.type
_entity.pdbx_description
1 polymer ?
#
loop_
_entity_poly.entity_id
_entity_poly.type
_entity_poly.pdbx_seq_one_letter_code
_entity_poly.pdbx_strand_id
1 'polypeptide(L)'
;MSEVVKVVADAASSSEFTFKDYMYAAGACISVVSAVVALVSARWTFKRDLNSLGDSEVKIFELISKAESELVKFNVRLKEKIESEGNEFIFKESYRVELDCLSENLLNVYDVACQRYLDKKLDKKRFKKTYGTRIGRLFSNSLYKPYLGVDNLQYSALKMVNKILNNPEQ
;
A
#
# COMPACT_ATOMS: atom_id res chain seq x y z
N MET A 1 35.23 -61.23 43.13
CA MET A 1 34.06 -60.37 43.42
C MET A 1 34.42 -58.91 43.68
N SER A 2 35.62 -58.60 44.19
CA SER A 2 36.07 -57.21 44.45
C SER A 2 36.45 -56.41 43.19
N GLU A 3 37.00 -57.06 42.16
CA GLU A 3 37.51 -56.38 40.97
C GLU A 3 36.39 -55.90 40.02
N VAL A 4 35.34 -56.71 39.85
CA VAL A 4 34.15 -56.37 39.07
C VAL A 4 33.39 -55.19 39.69
N VAL A 5 33.31 -55.15 41.03
CA VAL A 5 32.67 -54.04 41.75
C VAL A 5 33.46 -52.74 41.58
N LYS A 6 34.80 -52.83 41.49
CA LYS A 6 35.67 -51.67 41.27
C LYS A 6 35.57 -51.11 39.84
N VAL A 7 35.53 -52.00 38.85
CA VAL A 7 35.36 -51.62 37.43
C VAL A 7 33.97 -51.00 37.19
N VAL A 8 32.92 -51.52 37.84
CA VAL A 8 31.56 -50.97 37.74
C VAL A 8 31.46 -49.62 38.46
N ALA A 9 32.17 -49.43 39.57
CA ALA A 9 32.24 -48.15 40.28
C ALA A 9 33.03 -47.08 39.51
N ASP A 10 34.14 -47.44 38.87
CA ASP A 10 34.95 -46.52 38.06
C ASP A 10 34.22 -46.15 36.74
N ALA A 11 33.47 -47.09 36.15
CA ALA A 11 32.62 -46.82 34.99
C ALA A 11 31.46 -45.86 35.33
N ALA A 12 30.87 -45.98 36.53
CA ALA A 12 29.80 -45.10 37.00
C ALA A 12 30.30 -43.69 37.42
N SER A 13 31.59 -43.58 37.78
CA SER A 13 32.27 -42.33 38.17
C SER A 13 32.71 -41.48 36.97
N SER A 14 32.89 -42.07 35.79
CA SER A 14 33.50 -41.41 34.62
C SER A 14 32.61 -40.45 33.81
N SER A 15 31.40 -40.10 34.29
CA SER A 15 30.57 -39.06 33.65
C SER A 15 30.58 -37.74 34.41
N GLU A 16 31.76 -37.26 34.82
CA GLU A 16 31.90 -35.89 35.32
C GLU A 16 31.85 -34.91 34.14
N PHE A 17 30.66 -34.38 33.87
CA PHE A 17 30.47 -33.28 32.94
C PHE A 17 31.43 -32.14 33.29
N THR A 18 32.30 -31.76 32.36
CA THR A 18 33.30 -30.71 32.61
C THR A 18 32.64 -29.33 32.48
N PHE A 19 33.10 -28.32 33.22
CA PHE A 19 32.59 -26.93 33.12
C PHE A 19 32.52 -26.41 31.67
N LYS A 20 33.46 -26.85 30.83
CA LYS A 20 33.51 -26.55 29.39
C LYS A 20 32.29 -27.10 28.63
N ASP A 21 31.81 -28.28 28.98
CA ASP A 21 30.63 -28.91 28.37
C ASP A 21 29.34 -28.16 28.75
N TYR A 22 29.26 -27.66 29.98
CA TYR A 22 28.16 -26.79 30.41
C TYR A 22 28.13 -25.48 29.63
N MET A 23 29.31 -24.86 29.42
CA MET A 23 29.42 -23.63 28.62
C MET A 23 29.03 -23.84 27.16
N TYR A 24 29.42 -24.96 26.54
CA TYR A 24 28.98 -25.29 25.17
C TYR A 24 27.49 -25.59 25.10
N ALA A 25 26.94 -26.34 26.07
CA ALA A 25 25.52 -26.62 26.14
C ALA A 25 24.69 -25.33 26.33
N ALA A 26 25.12 -24.43 27.23
CA ALA A 26 24.49 -23.13 27.43
C ALA A 26 24.54 -22.27 26.16
N GLY A 27 25.69 -22.21 25.48
CA GLY A 27 25.84 -21.50 24.21
C GLY A 27 24.94 -22.05 23.11
N ALA A 28 24.82 -23.38 23.01
CA ALA A 28 23.91 -24.04 22.07
C ALA A 28 22.43 -23.76 22.39
N CYS A 29 22.05 -23.74 23.67
CA CYS A 29 20.70 -23.36 24.07
C CYS A 29 20.38 -21.89 23.71
N ILE A 30 21.30 -20.96 23.96
CA ILE A 30 21.13 -19.54 23.62
C ILE A 30 20.98 -19.36 22.11
N SER A 31 21.79 -20.06 21.31
CA SER A 31 21.71 -19.96 19.85
C SER A 31 20.37 -20.48 19.32
N VAL A 32 19.87 -21.61 19.86
CA VAL A 32 18.54 -22.14 19.52
C VAL A 32 17.44 -21.16 19.91
N VAL A 33 17.47 -20.59 21.11
CA VAL A 33 16.48 -19.60 21.53
C VAL A 33 16.53 -18.37 20.63
N SER A 34 17.72 -17.87 20.30
CA SER A 34 17.87 -16.71 19.41
C SER A 34 17.31 -16.98 18.01
N ALA A 35 17.54 -18.18 17.47
CA ALA A 35 16.98 -18.60 16.19
C ALA A 35 15.44 -18.68 16.23
N VAL A 36 14.86 -19.19 17.32
CA VAL A 36 13.40 -19.24 17.50
C VAL A 36 12.82 -17.83 17.55
N VAL A 37 13.43 -16.91 18.30
CA VAL A 37 12.99 -15.51 18.38
C VAL A 37 13.06 -14.84 17.00
N ALA A 38 14.13 -15.06 16.23
CA ALA A 38 14.28 -14.54 14.88
C ALA A 38 13.20 -15.07 13.91
N LEU A 39 12.84 -16.36 14.00
CA LEU A 39 11.78 -16.95 13.18
C LEU A 39 10.39 -16.40 13.55
N VAL A 40 10.13 -16.21 14.84
CA VAL A 40 8.87 -15.63 15.33
C VAL A 40 8.77 -14.17 14.90
N SER A 41 9.82 -13.37 15.09
CA SER A 41 9.85 -11.96 14.71
C SER A 41 9.69 -11.78 13.20
N ALA A 42 10.37 -12.58 12.38
CA ALA A 42 10.20 -12.56 10.93
C ALA A 42 8.74 -12.83 10.53
N ARG A 43 8.11 -13.87 11.09
CA ARG A 43 6.70 -14.18 10.80
C ARG A 43 5.75 -13.06 11.19
N TRP A 44 5.99 -12.40 12.32
CA TRP A 44 5.17 -11.28 12.77
C TRP A 44 5.37 -10.05 11.88
N THR A 45 6.60 -9.77 11.46
CA THR A 45 6.92 -8.70 10.51
C THR A 45 6.20 -8.90 9.17
N PHE A 46 6.23 -10.13 8.61
CA PHE A 46 5.49 -10.43 7.37
C PHE A 46 3.98 -10.21 7.51
N LYS A 47 3.38 -10.59 8.64
CA LYS A 47 1.95 -10.31 8.89
C LYS A 47 1.65 -8.82 9.01
N ARG A 48 2.52 -8.05 9.67
CA ARG A 48 2.36 -6.58 9.80
C ARG A 48 2.45 -5.90 8.44
N ASP A 49 3.36 -6.35 7.58
CA ASP A 49 3.52 -5.81 6.23
C ASP A 49 2.25 -6.03 5.38
N LEU A 50 1.67 -7.24 5.42
CA LEU A 50 0.39 -7.54 4.76
C LEU A 50 -0.77 -6.67 5.27
N ASN A 51 -0.87 -6.48 6.59
CA ASN A 51 -1.89 -5.60 7.17
C ASN A 51 -1.68 -4.14 6.73
N SER A 52 -0.43 -3.67 6.72
CA SER A 52 -0.08 -2.33 6.25
C SER A 52 -0.43 -2.12 4.76
N LEU A 53 -0.28 -3.15 3.92
CA LEU A 53 -0.71 -3.09 2.52
C LEU A 53 -2.23 -2.94 2.42
N GLY A 54 -2.99 -3.75 3.18
CA GLY A 54 -4.45 -3.65 3.24
C GLY A 54 -4.94 -2.27 3.70
N ASP A 55 -4.36 -1.74 4.79
CA ASP A 55 -4.70 -0.41 5.31
C ASP A 55 -4.41 0.69 4.28
N SER A 56 -3.30 0.56 3.54
CA SER A 56 -2.94 1.50 2.50
C SER A 56 -3.91 1.48 1.31
N GLU A 57 -4.41 0.31 0.91
CA GLU A 57 -5.42 0.16 -0.14
C GLU A 57 -6.74 0.80 0.25
N VAL A 58 -7.20 0.56 1.49
CA VAL A 58 -8.43 1.14 2.02
C VAL A 58 -8.32 2.67 2.08
N LYS A 59 -7.20 3.20 2.57
CA LYS A 59 -6.97 4.64 2.62
C LYS A 59 -6.97 5.29 1.23
N ILE A 60 -6.35 4.66 0.24
CA ILE A 60 -6.39 5.15 -1.15
C ILE A 60 -7.82 5.13 -1.70
N PHE A 61 -8.56 4.05 -1.44
CA PHE A 61 -9.97 3.97 -1.84
C PHE A 61 -10.82 5.07 -1.20
N GLU A 62 -10.63 5.34 0.09
CA GLU A 62 -11.32 6.40 0.82
C GLU A 62 -11.02 7.78 0.22
N LEU A 63 -9.74 8.09 -0.01
CA LEU A 63 -9.32 9.37 -0.58
C LEU A 63 -9.91 9.59 -1.98
N ILE A 64 -9.84 8.57 -2.86
CA ILE A 64 -10.42 8.65 -4.21
C ILE A 64 -11.94 8.85 -4.11
N SER A 65 -12.61 8.04 -3.30
CA SER A 65 -14.08 8.12 -3.15
C SER A 65 -14.52 9.46 -2.57
N LYS A 66 -13.74 10.03 -1.65
CA LYS A 66 -14.00 11.36 -1.10
C LYS A 66 -13.86 12.45 -2.16
N ALA A 67 -12.76 12.47 -2.91
CA ALA A 67 -12.54 13.45 -3.97
C ALA A 67 -13.62 13.38 -5.07
N GLU A 68 -14.00 12.17 -5.49
CA GLU A 68 -15.11 11.98 -6.43
C GLU A 68 -16.44 12.44 -5.84
N SER A 69 -16.71 12.15 -4.57
CA SER A 69 -17.94 12.58 -3.90
C SER A 69 -18.04 14.10 -3.82
N GLU A 70 -16.94 14.81 -3.60
CA GLU A 70 -16.90 16.28 -3.59
C GLU A 70 -17.24 16.86 -4.96
N LEU A 71 -16.69 16.30 -6.05
CA LEU A 71 -17.07 16.67 -7.42
C LEU A 71 -18.53 16.39 -7.74
N VAL A 72 -19.06 15.23 -7.31
CA VAL A 72 -20.47 14.90 -7.51
C VAL A 72 -21.37 15.88 -6.74
N LYS A 73 -21.04 16.19 -5.49
CA LYS A 73 -21.78 17.19 -4.69
C LYS A 73 -21.75 18.56 -5.35
N PHE A 74 -20.61 18.98 -5.87
CA PHE A 74 -20.51 20.22 -6.63
C PHE A 74 -21.44 20.21 -7.85
N ASN A 75 -21.40 19.16 -8.67
CA ASN A 75 -22.24 19.03 -9.86
C ASN A 75 -23.74 18.99 -9.53
N VAL A 76 -24.14 18.31 -8.45
CA VAL A 76 -25.52 18.29 -7.99
C VAL A 76 -25.98 19.69 -7.58
N ARG A 77 -25.20 20.38 -6.72
CA ARG A 77 -25.52 21.76 -6.31
C ARG A 77 -25.58 22.73 -7.50
N LEU A 78 -24.69 22.56 -8.46
CA LEU A 78 -24.67 23.38 -9.68
C LEU A 78 -25.94 23.13 -10.50
N LYS A 79 -26.33 21.87 -10.68
CA LYS A 79 -27.54 21.48 -11.42
C LYS A 79 -28.80 21.97 -10.72
N GLU A 80 -28.91 21.84 -9.40
CA GLU A 80 -30.02 22.36 -8.61
C GLU A 80 -30.17 23.87 -8.80
N LYS A 81 -29.07 24.63 -8.83
CA LYS A 81 -29.10 26.07 -9.10
C LYS A 81 -29.53 26.41 -10.52
N ILE A 82 -29.05 25.65 -11.51
CA ILE A 82 -29.48 25.81 -12.91
C ILE A 82 -30.99 25.54 -13.03
N GLU A 83 -31.50 24.51 -12.37
CA GLU A 83 -32.92 24.19 -12.37
C GLU A 83 -33.77 25.24 -11.61
N SER A 84 -33.25 25.83 -10.53
CA SER A 84 -33.97 26.86 -9.77
C SER A 84 -33.96 28.24 -10.42
N GLU A 85 -32.84 28.64 -11.02
CA GLU A 85 -32.66 29.97 -11.63
C GLU A 85 -33.03 29.97 -13.13
N GLY A 86 -33.09 28.79 -13.76
CA GLY A 86 -33.47 28.63 -15.16
C GLY A 86 -32.61 29.47 -16.09
N ASN A 87 -33.27 30.34 -16.88
CA ASN A 87 -32.60 31.23 -17.85
C ASN A 87 -31.82 32.38 -17.19
N GLU A 88 -32.05 32.67 -15.92
CA GLU A 88 -31.31 33.71 -15.18
C GLU A 88 -29.99 33.19 -14.60
N PHE A 89 -29.72 31.89 -14.72
CA PHE A 89 -28.50 31.28 -14.20
C PHE A 89 -27.26 31.87 -14.89
N ILE A 90 -26.39 32.46 -14.09
CA ILE A 90 -25.07 32.94 -14.53
C ILE A 90 -24.00 32.06 -13.88
N PHE A 91 -23.17 31.42 -14.71
CA PHE A 91 -22.04 30.66 -14.24
C PHE A 91 -20.95 31.59 -13.71
N LYS A 92 -20.95 31.81 -12.39
CA LYS A 92 -20.02 32.69 -11.69
C LYS A 92 -18.60 32.13 -11.71
N GLU A 93 -17.62 33.03 -11.70
CA GLU A 93 -16.19 32.67 -11.63
C GLU A 93 -15.85 31.82 -10.39
N SER A 94 -16.56 32.01 -9.28
CA SER A 94 -16.40 31.18 -8.08
C SER A 94 -16.67 29.69 -8.34
N TYR A 95 -17.62 29.35 -9.22
CA TYR A 95 -17.88 27.95 -9.60
C TYR A 95 -16.75 27.37 -10.45
N ARG A 96 -16.12 28.19 -11.29
CA ARG A 96 -14.94 27.77 -12.07
C ARG A 96 -13.78 27.45 -11.15
N VAL A 97 -13.44 28.37 -10.25
CA VAL A 97 -12.37 28.19 -9.27
C VAL A 97 -12.63 26.95 -8.39
N GLU A 98 -13.87 26.75 -7.92
CA GLU A 98 -14.20 25.56 -7.14
C GLU A 98 -14.05 24.26 -7.96
N LEU A 99 -14.55 24.24 -9.21
CA LEU A 99 -14.43 23.09 -10.10
C LEU A 99 -12.97 22.76 -10.42
N ASP A 100 -12.14 23.77 -10.66
CA ASP A 100 -10.71 23.60 -10.94
C ASP A 100 -10.00 23.00 -9.72
N CYS A 101 -10.20 23.57 -8.52
CA CYS A 101 -9.65 23.03 -7.28
C CYS A 101 -10.06 21.57 -7.03
N LEU A 102 -11.34 21.25 -7.23
CA LEU A 102 -11.85 19.89 -7.06
C LEU A 102 -11.29 18.91 -8.10
N SER A 103 -11.11 19.38 -9.34
CA SER A 103 -10.52 18.61 -10.43
C SER A 103 -9.05 18.31 -10.15
N GLU A 104 -8.26 19.32 -9.75
CA GLU A 104 -6.87 19.14 -9.35
C GLU A 104 -6.74 18.21 -8.15
N ASN A 105 -7.59 18.36 -7.13
CA ASN A 105 -7.59 17.47 -5.97
C ASN A 105 -7.84 16.01 -6.39
N LEU A 106 -8.83 15.76 -7.26
CA LEU A 106 -9.09 14.42 -7.78
C LEU A 106 -7.87 13.85 -8.51
N LEU A 107 -7.28 14.63 -9.43
CA LEU A 107 -6.12 14.19 -10.21
C LEU A 107 -4.89 13.94 -9.32
N ASN A 108 -4.67 14.77 -8.29
CA ASN A 108 -3.60 14.60 -7.31
C ASN A 108 -3.76 13.31 -6.50
N VAL A 109 -4.98 13.01 -6.03
CA VAL A 109 -5.26 11.77 -5.31
C VAL A 109 -5.01 10.55 -6.20
N TYR A 110 -5.45 10.61 -7.46
CA TYR A 110 -5.16 9.56 -8.43
C TYR A 110 -3.67 9.42 -8.74
N ASP A 111 -2.93 10.52 -8.84
CA ASP A 111 -1.48 10.49 -9.05
C ASP A 111 -0.75 9.84 -7.87
N VAL A 112 -1.10 10.20 -6.62
CA VAL A 112 -0.55 9.55 -5.42
C VAL A 112 -0.87 8.06 -5.39
N ALA A 113 -2.09 7.67 -5.75
CA ALA A 113 -2.46 6.25 -5.85
C ALA A 113 -1.61 5.52 -6.91
N CYS A 114 -1.35 6.16 -8.05
CA CYS A 114 -0.51 5.63 -9.12
C CYS A 114 0.97 5.55 -8.72
N GLN A 115 1.50 6.53 -7.98
CA GLN A 115 2.85 6.47 -7.41
C GLN A 115 3.01 5.24 -6.50
N ARG A 116 2.05 5.02 -5.60
CA ARG A 116 2.05 3.84 -4.70
C ARG A 116 1.97 2.52 -5.47
N TYR A 117 1.21 2.48 -6.57
CA TYR A 117 1.16 1.33 -7.47
C TYR A 117 2.51 1.07 -8.16
N LEU A 118 3.17 2.12 -8.67
CA LEU A 118 4.49 2.02 -9.30
C LEU A 118 5.55 1.54 -8.30
N ASP A 119 5.50 2.06 -7.07
CA ASP A 119 6.34 1.68 -5.93
C ASP A 119 6.13 0.24 -5.42
N LYS A 120 5.19 -0.52 -6.01
CA LYS A 120 4.81 -1.87 -5.56
C LYS A 120 4.28 -1.93 -4.12
N LYS A 121 3.74 -0.81 -3.60
CA LYS A 121 3.15 -0.70 -2.26
C LYS A 121 1.65 -1.04 -2.23
N LEU A 122 1.10 -1.52 -3.34
CA LEU A 122 -0.29 -1.95 -3.49
C LEU A 122 -0.33 -3.26 -4.28
N ASP A 123 -1.36 -4.09 -4.09
CA ASP A 123 -1.55 -5.25 -4.93
C ASP A 123 -1.82 -4.82 -6.38
N LYS A 124 -0.89 -5.13 -7.29
CA LYS A 124 -0.97 -4.67 -8.67
C LYS A 124 -2.18 -5.20 -9.43
N LYS A 125 -2.57 -6.45 -9.17
CA LYS A 125 -3.66 -7.13 -9.87
C LYS A 125 -5.00 -6.53 -9.45
N ARG A 126 -5.17 -6.32 -8.14
CA ARG A 126 -6.34 -5.68 -7.55
C ARG A 126 -6.44 -4.22 -7.98
N PHE A 127 -5.34 -3.46 -7.89
CA PHE A 127 -5.32 -2.07 -8.33
C PHE A 127 -5.74 -1.93 -9.79
N LYS A 128 -5.16 -2.73 -10.71
CA LYS A 128 -5.52 -2.73 -12.13
C LYS A 128 -7.02 -2.99 -12.33
N LYS A 129 -7.57 -4.01 -11.65
CA LYS A 129 -8.99 -4.36 -11.74
C LYS A 129 -9.89 -3.23 -11.23
N THR A 130 -9.52 -2.59 -10.12
CA THR A 130 -10.34 -1.57 -9.47
C THR A 130 -10.28 -0.21 -10.17
N TYR A 131 -9.10 0.20 -10.62
CA TYR A 131 -8.85 1.58 -11.06
C TYR A 131 -8.50 1.71 -12.54
N GLY A 132 -8.13 0.65 -13.26
CA GLY A 132 -7.68 0.74 -14.67
C GLY A 132 -8.66 1.52 -15.55
N THR A 133 -9.92 1.09 -15.59
CA THR A 133 -10.98 1.75 -16.36
C THR A 133 -11.28 3.17 -15.86
N ARG A 134 -11.24 3.40 -14.53
CA ARG A 134 -11.51 4.72 -13.95
C ARG A 134 -10.43 5.72 -14.37
N ILE A 135 -9.16 5.31 -14.30
CA ILE A 135 -8.02 6.07 -14.79
C ILE A 135 -8.21 6.37 -16.29
N GLY A 136 -8.54 5.38 -17.11
CA GLY A 136 -8.77 5.60 -18.54
C GLY A 136 -9.86 6.64 -18.83
N ARG A 137 -10.96 6.62 -18.06
CA ARG A 137 -12.03 7.61 -18.17
C ARG A 137 -11.59 9.05 -17.84
N LEU A 138 -10.60 9.24 -16.95
CA LEU A 138 -10.05 10.58 -16.69
C LEU A 138 -9.41 11.16 -17.95
N PHE A 139 -8.67 10.36 -18.71
CA PHE A 139 -8.00 10.81 -19.93
C PHE A 139 -8.97 11.04 -21.11
N SER A 140 -10.09 10.32 -21.13
CA SER A 140 -11.14 10.53 -22.14
C SER A 140 -12.05 11.73 -21.82
N ASN A 141 -12.07 12.21 -20.58
CA ASN A 141 -12.95 13.30 -20.15
C ASN A 141 -12.37 14.67 -20.57
N SER A 142 -13.17 15.47 -21.27
CA SER A 142 -12.79 16.81 -21.72
C SER A 142 -12.43 17.76 -20.57
N LEU A 143 -13.03 17.59 -19.39
CA LEU A 143 -12.74 18.38 -18.19
C LEU A 143 -11.25 18.30 -17.79
N TYR A 144 -10.65 17.12 -17.94
CA TYR A 144 -9.28 16.88 -17.46
C TYR A 144 -8.22 17.02 -18.55
N LYS A 145 -8.61 17.21 -19.83
CA LYS A 145 -7.67 17.39 -20.94
C LYS A 145 -6.63 18.50 -20.73
N PRO A 146 -6.98 19.69 -20.18
CA PRO A 146 -6.00 20.75 -19.92
C PRO A 146 -4.90 20.33 -18.95
N TYR A 147 -5.23 19.49 -17.97
CA TYR A 147 -4.31 19.01 -16.94
C TYR A 147 -3.47 17.82 -17.43
N LEU A 148 -4.08 16.93 -18.20
CA LEU A 148 -3.49 15.64 -18.60
C LEU A 148 -2.79 15.66 -19.96
N GLY A 149 -2.61 16.83 -20.58
CA GLY A 149 -1.87 17.02 -21.83
C GLY A 149 -0.44 16.45 -21.80
N VAL A 150 0.08 16.10 -22.98
CA VAL A 150 1.39 15.44 -23.16
C VAL A 150 2.55 16.32 -22.69
N ASP A 151 2.45 17.64 -22.88
CA ASP A 151 3.52 18.60 -22.57
C ASP A 151 3.55 19.02 -21.10
N ASN A 152 2.56 18.62 -20.30
CA ASN A 152 2.49 18.95 -18.88
C ASN A 152 3.20 17.87 -18.04
N LEU A 153 4.16 18.27 -17.21
CA LEU A 153 4.89 17.36 -16.32
C LEU A 153 4.11 16.94 -15.06
N GLN A 154 2.99 17.62 -14.76
CA GLN A 154 2.11 17.25 -13.66
C GLN A 154 1.46 15.88 -13.88
N TYR A 155 1.13 15.21 -12.77
CA TYR A 155 0.44 13.92 -12.75
C TYR A 155 1.20 12.82 -13.52
N SER A 156 2.53 12.82 -13.42
CA SER A 156 3.40 11.94 -14.20
C SER A 156 3.17 10.46 -13.91
N ALA A 157 2.90 10.10 -12.64
CA ALA A 157 2.61 8.73 -12.26
C ALA A 157 1.26 8.28 -12.80
N LEU A 158 0.23 9.13 -12.72
CA LEU A 158 -1.08 8.89 -13.31
C LEU A 158 -0.97 8.67 -14.83
N LYS A 159 -0.22 9.53 -15.52
CA LYS A 159 0.04 9.41 -16.97
C LYS A 159 0.76 8.10 -17.29
N MET A 160 1.81 7.76 -16.54
CA MET A 160 2.56 6.52 -16.74
C MET A 160 1.70 5.28 -16.52
N VAL A 161 0.92 5.24 -15.44
CA VAL A 161 0.03 4.11 -15.15
C VAL A 161 -1.07 4.01 -16.20
N ASN A 162 -1.62 5.12 -16.69
CA ASN A 162 -2.58 5.09 -17.80
C ASN A 162 -1.97 4.48 -19.06
N LYS A 163 -0.71 4.81 -19.40
CA LYS A 163 0.00 4.15 -20.51
C LYS A 163 0.12 2.64 -20.28
N ILE A 164 0.64 2.23 -19.12
CA ILE A 164 0.82 0.80 -18.77
C ILE A 164 -0.50 0.02 -18.80
N LEU A 165 -1.60 0.60 -18.30
CA LEU A 165 -2.85 -0.12 -18.11
C LEU A 165 -3.82 -0.03 -19.29
N ASN A 166 -3.84 1.11 -19.99
CA ASN A 166 -4.87 1.44 -20.98
C ASN A 166 -4.31 1.77 -22.37
N ASN A 167 -3.01 2.03 -22.52
CA ASN A 167 -2.35 2.23 -23.82
C ASN A 167 -1.03 1.43 -23.92
N PRO A 168 -1.09 0.09 -23.84
CA PRO A 168 0.11 -0.74 -23.75
C PRO A 168 0.94 -0.82 -25.05
N GLU A 169 0.44 -0.26 -26.17
CA GLU A 169 1.04 -0.36 -27.50
C GLU A 169 1.96 0.82 -27.88
N GLN A 170 2.42 1.61 -26.90
CA GLN A 170 3.45 2.65 -27.07
C GLN A 170 4.82 2.21 -26.56
#